data_AF-X1SP35-F1
#
_entry.id   AF-X1SP35-F1
#
_cell.length_a   1.000
_cell.length_b   1.000
_cell.length_c   1.000
_cell.angle_alpha   90.00
_cell.angle_beta   90.00
_cell.angle_gamma   90.00
#
_symmetry.space_group_name_H-M   'P 1'
#
loop_
_entity.id
_entity.type
_entity.pdbx_description
1 polymer ?
#
loop_
_entity_poly.entity_id
_entity_poly.type
_entity_poly.pdbx_seq_one_letter_code
_entity_poly.pdbx_strand_id
1 'polypeptide(L)' 'PERVTKRPKPDVLLSYQDRILFGSDFPNIPYDYENSTKGLLEMGLPRSFYENIFFNNAKRIFKIS' A
#
# COMPACT_ATOMS: atom_id res chain seq x y z
N PRO A 1 -2.01 23.07 12.13
CA PRO A 1 -0.77 22.86 11.33
C PRO A 1 -0.96 21.72 10.33
N GLU A 2 -0.98 22.04 9.05
CA GLU A 2 -1.03 21.05 7.97
C GLU A 2 0.23 20.17 8.07
N ARG A 3 0.05 18.86 8.29
CA ARG A 3 1.18 17.92 8.29
C ARG A 3 1.71 17.88 6.86
N VAL A 4 2.90 18.46 6.63
CA VAL A 4 3.64 18.25 5.38
C VAL A 4 4.12 16.79 5.37
N THR A 5 3.26 15.88 4.91
CA THR A 5 3.60 14.47 4.76
C THR A 5 4.54 14.35 3.56
N LYS A 6 5.83 14.14 3.83
CA LYS A 6 6.78 13.76 2.78
C LYS A 6 6.35 12.41 2.24
N ARG A 7 5.90 12.36 0.99
CA ARG A 7 5.64 11.09 0.28
C ARG A 7 6.95 10.29 0.24
N PRO A 8 6.92 8.99 0.55
CA PRO A 8 8.11 8.14 0.41
C PRO A 8 8.54 8.09 -1.06
N LYS A 9 9.87 8.07 -1.29
CA LYS A 9 10.43 7.90 -2.62
C LYS A 9 10.17 6.46 -3.12
N PRO A 10 9.97 6.23 -4.43
CA PRO A 10 9.85 4.90 -5.02
C PRO A 10 10.91 3.89 -4.55
N ASP A 11 12.19 4.27 -4.56
CA ASP A 11 13.29 3.37 -4.17
C ASP A 11 13.18 2.92 -2.70
N VAL A 12 12.69 3.79 -1.82
CA VAL A 12 12.47 3.45 -0.41
C VAL A 12 11.36 2.42 -0.31
N LEU A 13 10.24 2.62 -1.01
CA LEU A 13 9.15 1.64 -1.03
C LEU A 13 9.63 0.28 -1.53
N LEU A 14 10.37 0.24 -2.63
CA LEU A 14 10.91 -0.98 -3.22
C LEU A 14 11.87 -1.71 -2.26
N SER A 15 12.71 -0.98 -1.52
CA SER A 15 13.64 -1.57 -0.54
C SER A 15 12.94 -2.26 0.65
N TYR A 16 11.69 -1.89 0.93
CA TYR A 16 10.90 -2.44 2.04
C TYR A 16 9.70 -3.26 1.58
N GLN A 17 9.61 -3.62 0.30
CA GLN A 17 8.40 -4.19 -0.30
C GLN A 17 7.85 -5.42 0.43
N ASP A 18 8.70 -6.26 1.04
CA ASP A 18 8.28 -7.49 1.75
C ASP A 18 7.80 -7.23 3.20
N ARG A 19 7.87 -5.98 3.65
CA ARG A 19 7.53 -5.54 5.01
C ARG A 19 6.34 -4.57 5.05
N ILE A 20 5.77 -4.24 3.89
CA ILE A 20 4.66 -3.31 3.76
C ILE A 20 3.38 -4.10 3.50
N LEU A 21 2.31 -3.79 4.24
CA LEU A 21 0.99 -4.37 4.06
C LEU A 21 0.00 -3.25 3.77
N PHE A 22 -0.85 -3.43 2.75
CA PHE A 22 -1.98 -2.55 2.53
C PHE A 22 -3.14 -2.90 3.48
N GLY A 23 -3.75 -1.87 4.06
CA GLY A 23 -5.04 -1.96 4.73
C GLY A 23 -5.89 -0.77 4.29
N SER A 24 -7.11 -1.04 3.84
CA SER A 24 -8.02 0.00 3.34
C SER A 24 -8.60 0.89 4.44
N ASP A 25 -8.54 0.43 5.70
CA ASP A 25 -9.23 1.06 6.83
C ASP A 25 -10.72 1.30 6.56
N PHE A 26 -11.35 0.35 5.85
CA PHE A 26 -12.75 0.51 5.46
C PHE A 26 -13.69 0.23 6.66
N PRO A 27 -14.70 1.09 6.91
CA PRO A 27 -15.03 2.30 6.14
C PRO A 27 -14.20 3.54 6.57
N ASN A 28 -13.55 4.18 5.60
CA ASN A 28 -12.83 5.45 5.81
C ASN A 28 -13.68 6.63 5.32
N ILE A 29 -14.58 7.11 6.16
CA ILE A 29 -15.55 8.16 5.83
C ILE A 29 -14.83 9.52 5.68
N PRO A 30 -15.10 10.33 4.64
CA PRO A 30 -16.18 10.22 3.64
C PRO A 30 -15.73 9.64 2.28
N TYR A 31 -14.65 8.86 2.24
CA TYR A 31 -14.03 8.41 0.99
C TYR A 31 -14.58 7.06 0.51
N ASP A 32 -14.78 6.94 -0.82
CA ASP A 32 -15.09 5.66 -1.45
C ASP A 32 -13.91 4.69 -1.33
N TYR A 33 -14.21 3.39 -1.30
CA TYR A 33 -13.24 2.32 -1.13
C TYR A 33 -12.12 2.37 -2.18
N GLU A 34 -12.45 2.69 -3.44
CA GLU A 34 -11.54 2.77 -4.58
C GLU A 34 -10.45 3.84 -4.38
N ASN A 35 -10.74 4.89 -3.60
CA ASN A 35 -9.76 5.93 -3.32
C ASN A 35 -8.60 5.43 -2.45
N SER A 36 -8.77 4.32 -1.73
CA SER A 36 -7.74 3.78 -0.82
C SER A 36 -6.48 3.28 -1.54
N THR A 37 -6.60 2.84 -2.80
CA THR A 37 -5.46 2.29 -3.57
C THR A 37 -4.92 3.26 -4.62
N LYS A 38 -5.72 4.24 -5.06
CA LYS A 38 -5.44 5.13 -6.19
C LYS A 38 -4.06 5.78 -6.12
N GLY A 39 -3.74 6.44 -5.01
CA GLY A 39 -2.47 7.19 -4.88
C GLY A 39 -1.22 6.29 -4.95
N LEU A 40 -1.32 5.03 -4.53
CA LEU A 40 -0.23 4.07 -4.62
C LEU A 40 -0.10 3.52 -6.05
N LEU A 41 -1.21 3.22 -6.72
CA LEU A 41 -1.23 2.72 -8.10
C LEU A 41 -0.72 3.75 -9.11
N GLU A 42 -1.03 5.04 -8.89
CA GLU A 42 -0.53 6.15 -9.71
C GLU A 42 1.01 6.29 -9.69
N MET A 43 1.70 5.66 -8.75
CA MET A 43 3.18 5.67 -8.70
C MET A 43 3.83 4.78 -9.77
N GLY A 44 3.08 3.90 -10.45
CA GLY A 44 3.59 3.11 -11.57
C GLY A 44 4.74 2.15 -11.22
N LEU A 45 4.78 1.65 -9.97
CA LEU A 45 5.79 0.70 -9.50
C LEU A 45 5.67 -0.67 -10.18
N PRO A 46 6.71 -1.54 -10.13
CA PRO A 46 6.66 -2.87 -10.73
C PRO A 46 5.49 -3.70 -10.20
N ARG A 47 4.90 -4.54 -11.04
CA ARG A 47 3.76 -5.39 -10.67
C ARG A 47 4.01 -6.25 -9.42
N SER A 48 5.21 -6.82 -9.29
CA SER A 48 5.60 -7.65 -8.14
C SER A 48 5.51 -6.91 -6.81
N PHE A 49 5.78 -5.60 -6.80
CA PHE A 49 5.64 -4.75 -5.62
C PHE A 49 4.18 -4.69 -5.15
N TYR A 50 3.24 -4.48 -6.07
CA TYR A 50 1.82 -4.44 -5.76
C TYR A 50 1.29 -5.81 -5.32
N GLU A 51 1.71 -6.89 -5.98
CA GLU A 51 1.36 -8.26 -5.57
C GLU A 51 1.83 -8.57 -4.14
N ASN A 52 3.01 -8.07 -3.75
CA ASN A 52 3.51 -8.24 -2.39
C ASN A 52 2.65 -7.49 -1.37
N ILE A 53 2.40 -6.20 -1.61
CA ILE A 53 1.70 -5.34 -0.65
C ILE A 53 0.21 -5.68 -0.52
N PHE A 54 -0.46 -6.02 -1.62
CA PHE A 54 -1.89 -6.33 -1.61
C PHE A 54 -2.20 -7.79 -1.30
N PHE A 55 -1.25 -8.71 -1.43
CA PHE A 55 -1.54 -10.14 -1.28
C PHE A 55 -0.44 -10.93 -0.55
N ASN A 56 0.76 -11.05 -1.11
CA ASN A 56 1.74 -12.03 -0.61
C ASN A 56 2.16 -11.76 0.85
N ASN A 57 2.30 -10.49 1.24
CA ASN A 57 2.67 -10.12 2.60
C ASN A 57 1.56 -10.46 3.59
N ALA A 58 0.30 -10.18 3.25
CA ALA A 58 -0.85 -10.56 4.05
C ALA A 58 -0.92 -12.08 4.21
N LYS A 59 -0.78 -12.80 3.09
CA LYS A 59 -0.76 -14.25 3.05
C LYS A 59 0.27 -14.85 4.00
N ARG A 60 1.51 -14.34 3.94
CA ARG A 60 2.62 -14.77 4.77
C ARG A 60 2.42 -14.44 6.26
N ILE A 61 1.94 -13.23 6.58
CA ILE A 61 1.78 -12.77 7.97
C ILE A 61 0.61 -13.49 8.66
N PHE A 62 -0.54 -13.57 7.99
CA PHE A 62 -1.76 -14.14 8.56
C PHE A 62 -1.88 -15.65 8.34
N LYS A 63 -0.93 -16.28 7.62
CA LYS A 63 -0.91 -17.73 7.34
C LYS A 63 -2.20 -18.23 6.68
N ILE A 64 -2.71 -17.46 5.73
CA ILE A 64 -3.92 -17.80 4.94
C ILE A 64 -3.53 -18.53 3.65
N SER A 65 -4.36 -19.48 3.20
CA SER A 65 -4.08 -20.40 2.07
C SER A 65 -4.58 -19.86 0.73
#